data_AF-A0A534FNZ5-F1
#
_entry.id   AF-A0A534FNZ5-F1
#
_cell.length_a   1.000
_cell.length_b   1.000
_cell.length_c   1.000
_cell.angle_alpha   90.00
_cell.angle_beta   90.00
_cell.angle_gamma   90.00
#
_symmetry.space_group_name_H-M   'P 1'
#
loop_
_entity.id
_entity.type
_entity.pdbx_description
1 polymer ?
#
loop_
_entity_poly.entity_id
_entity_poly.type
_entity_poly.pdbx_seq_one_letter_code
_entity_poly.pdbx_strand_id
1 'polypeptide(L)'
;MAGAEIQVAPDRFEVTSGGALLVAELRSAIAVCMYDADKECGALLHLRLMVRQSKPADVTDTTLATELLMVHRCLEALREAAPGARQLQARIVAHLADAPHARGVSETVIKLVHHYLVDAGVEVLPEDVAQGPVRALRFRPSMGWVHTRA
;
A
#
# COMPACT_ATOMS: atom_id res chain seq x y z
N MET A 1 -20.62 10.90 12.74
CA MET A 1 -19.38 11.39 13.37
C MET A 1 -18.29 11.42 12.32
N ALA A 2 -17.58 12.52 12.14
CA ALA A 2 -16.40 12.54 11.27
C ALA A 2 -15.31 11.69 11.96
N GLY A 3 -14.84 10.63 11.30
CA GLY A 3 -13.77 9.79 11.82
C GLY A 3 -12.43 10.54 11.84
N ALA A 4 -11.51 10.10 12.70
CA ALA A 4 -10.17 10.68 12.81
C ALA A 4 -9.39 10.53 11.49
N GLU A 5 -8.61 11.55 11.13
CA GLU A 5 -7.65 11.48 10.02
C GLU A 5 -6.28 11.08 10.59
N ILE A 6 -5.69 10.02 10.04
CA ILE A 6 -4.43 9.42 10.53
C ILE A 6 -3.41 9.43 9.41
N GLN A 7 -2.30 10.14 9.64
CA GLN A 7 -1.18 10.19 8.70
C GLN A 7 -0.32 8.93 8.82
N VAL A 8 -0.19 8.20 7.72
CA VAL A 8 0.70 7.04 7.62
C VAL A 8 2.03 7.47 7.03
N ALA A 9 3.04 7.53 7.89
CA ALA A 9 4.40 7.89 7.49
C ALA A 9 5.02 6.82 6.56
N PRO A 10 6.03 7.18 5.76
CA PRO A 10 6.76 6.20 4.96
C PRO A 10 7.38 5.08 5.81
N ASP A 11 7.42 3.87 5.24
CA ASP A 11 7.84 2.60 5.85
C ASP A 11 7.08 2.27 7.14
N ARG A 12 5.81 2.68 7.21
CA ARG A 12 4.88 2.35 8.29
C ARG A 12 3.57 1.85 7.73
N PHE A 13 2.82 1.17 8.59
CA PHE A 13 1.42 0.88 8.37
C PHE A 13 0.59 1.32 9.56
N GLU A 14 -0.69 1.57 9.31
CA GLU A 14 -1.70 1.78 10.33
C GLU A 14 -2.89 0.86 10.06
N VAL A 15 -3.37 0.20 11.11
CA VAL A 15 -4.57 -0.66 11.09
C VAL A 15 -5.66 0.09 11.85
N THR A 16 -6.87 0.11 11.30
CA THR A 16 -8.00 0.76 11.94
C THR A 16 -9.27 -0.06 11.77
N SER A 17 -10.17 0.10 12.74
CA SER A 17 -11.58 -0.25 12.64
C SER A 17 -12.45 1.02 12.69
N GLY A 18 -13.63 0.97 12.10
CA GLY A 18 -14.59 2.08 12.02
C GLY A 18 -14.25 3.14 10.96
N GLY A 19 -14.74 4.36 11.17
CA GLY A 19 -14.78 5.42 10.15
C GLY A 19 -13.51 6.28 9.97
N ALA A 20 -12.35 5.83 10.47
CA ALA A 20 -11.10 6.59 10.33
C ALA A 20 -10.68 6.75 8.87
N LEU A 21 -9.98 7.84 8.58
CA LEU A 21 -9.41 8.12 7.27
C LEU A 21 -7.89 8.03 7.36
N LEU A 22 -7.31 7.08 6.63
CA LEU A 22 -5.86 6.91 6.53
C LEU A 22 -5.35 7.75 5.36
N VAL A 23 -4.30 8.54 5.60
CA VAL A 23 -3.76 9.46 4.59
C VAL A 23 -2.25 9.30 4.45
N ALA A 24 -1.75 9.44 3.23
CA ALA A 24 -0.32 9.36 2.92
C ALA A 24 0.06 10.32 1.79
N GLU A 25 1.28 10.85 1.83
CA GLU A 25 1.89 11.55 0.69
C GLU A 25 2.85 10.59 -0.01
N LEU A 26 2.53 10.20 -1.25
CA LEU A 26 3.32 9.25 -2.03
C LEU A 26 4.33 10.00 -2.88
N ARG A 27 5.61 9.89 -2.49
CA ARG A 27 6.77 10.41 -3.20
C ARG A 27 7.74 9.28 -3.48
N SER A 28 7.76 8.85 -4.74
CA SER A 28 8.45 7.61 -5.15
C SER A 28 8.09 6.48 -4.18
N ALA A 29 6.81 6.11 -4.12
CA ALA A 29 6.28 5.27 -3.06
C ALA A 29 5.11 4.43 -3.54
N ILE A 30 4.88 3.32 -2.85
CA ILE A 30 3.72 2.45 -3.00
C ILE A 30 2.91 2.51 -1.72
N ALA A 31 1.60 2.65 -1.86
CA ALA A 31 0.64 2.42 -0.81
C ALA A 31 -0.16 1.14 -1.08
N VAL A 32 -0.31 0.30 -0.06
CA VAL A 32 -1.19 -0.86 -0.10
C VAL A 32 -2.37 -0.58 0.83
N CYS A 33 -3.53 -0.33 0.22
CA CYS A 33 -4.79 -0.08 0.93
C CYS A 33 -5.55 -1.40 1.06
N MET A 34 -5.61 -1.98 2.26
CA MET A 34 -6.34 -3.22 2.52
C MET A 34 -7.60 -2.92 3.31
N TYR A 35 -8.71 -3.59 3.01
CA TYR A 35 -9.94 -3.54 3.79
C TYR A 35 -10.67 -4.86 3.69
N ASP A 36 -11.61 -5.09 4.61
CA ASP A 36 -12.58 -6.16 4.46
C ASP A 36 -13.87 -5.58 3.87
N ALA A 37 -14.45 -6.23 2.86
CA ALA A 37 -15.66 -5.74 2.19
C ALA A 37 -16.92 -5.80 3.08
N ASP A 38 -16.94 -6.66 4.11
CA ASP A 38 -18.08 -6.86 5.01
C ASP A 38 -17.85 -6.25 6.41
N LYS A 39 -16.59 -6.02 6.79
CA LYS A 39 -16.22 -5.41 8.08
C LYS A 39 -15.72 -3.99 7.89
N GLU A 40 -16.08 -3.12 8.82
CA GLU A 40 -15.54 -1.77 8.86
C GLU A 40 -14.09 -1.77 9.40
N CYS A 41 -13.16 -2.45 8.74
CA CYS A 41 -11.75 -2.50 9.12
C CYS A 41 -10.83 -2.52 7.91
N GLY A 42 -9.57 -2.15 8.14
CA GLY A 42 -8.53 -2.25 7.14
C GLY A 42 -7.25 -1.57 7.57
N ALA A 43 -6.32 -1.46 6.63
CA ALA A 43 -5.00 -0.95 6.88
C ALA A 43 -4.45 -0.20 5.67
N LEU A 44 -3.59 0.79 5.94
CA LEU A 44 -2.77 1.46 4.94
C LEU A 44 -1.31 1.20 5.26
N LEU A 45 -0.60 0.56 4.34
CA LEU A 45 0.85 0.42 4.36
C LEU A 45 1.46 1.39 3.36
N HIS A 46 2.51 2.11 3.76
CA HIS A 46 3.23 3.07 2.93
C HIS A 46 4.70 2.64 2.79
N LEU A 47 5.10 2.22 1.59
CA LEU A 47 6.44 1.73 1.25
C LEU A 47 7.19 2.74 0.37
N ARG A 48 8.46 3.01 0.67
CA ARG A 48 9.29 3.86 -0.20
C ARG A 48 9.94 3.06 -1.32
N LEU A 49 9.88 3.60 -2.53
CA LEU A 49 10.63 3.09 -3.69
C LEU A 49 11.99 3.77 -3.73
N MET A 50 13.03 3.04 -3.32
CA MET A 50 14.41 3.49 -3.41
C MET A 50 14.99 3.23 -4.81
N VAL A 51 14.90 4.22 -5.71
CA VAL A 51 15.51 4.17 -7.04
C VAL A 51 16.93 4.72 -6.97
N ARG A 52 17.96 3.86 -7.09
CA ARG A 52 19.36 4.31 -7.15
C ARG A 52 19.72 4.74 -8.57
N GLN A 53 20.33 5.92 -8.72
CA GLN A 53 20.61 6.54 -10.03
C GLN A 53 21.79 5.90 -10.81
N SER A 54 22.63 5.09 -10.17
CA SER A 54 23.96 4.73 -10.70
C SER A 54 24.09 3.32 -11.30
N LYS A 55 23.03 2.49 -11.31
CA LYS A 55 23.06 1.17 -11.96
C LYS A 55 21.65 0.76 -12.39
N PRO A 56 21.50 -0.02 -13.49
CA PRO A 56 20.20 -0.55 -13.87
C PRO A 56 19.66 -1.45 -12.76
N ALA A 57 18.52 -1.08 -12.19
CA ALA A 57 17.44 -1.93 -11.69
C ALA A 57 17.77 -3.18 -10.82
N ASP A 58 18.90 -3.25 -10.12
CA ASP A 58 19.06 -4.27 -9.07
C ASP A 58 18.27 -3.83 -7.83
N VAL A 59 16.97 -4.11 -7.83
CA VAL A 59 16.24 -4.24 -6.55
C VAL A 59 16.85 -5.46 -5.88
N THR A 60 17.63 -5.25 -4.83
CA THR A 60 18.32 -6.35 -4.17
C THR A 60 17.30 -7.26 -3.50
N ASP A 61 17.59 -8.56 -3.44
CA ASP A 61 16.75 -9.54 -2.73
C ASP A 61 16.47 -9.11 -1.28
N THR A 62 17.44 -8.45 -0.63
CA THR A 62 17.27 -7.89 0.72
C THR A 62 16.22 -6.77 0.77
N THR A 63 16.16 -5.92 -0.26
CA THR A 63 15.15 -4.87 -0.35
C THR A 63 13.77 -5.51 -0.54
N LEU A 64 13.64 -6.42 -1.51
CA LEU A 64 12.38 -7.15 -1.77
C LEU A 64 11.88 -7.91 -0.53
N ALA A 65 12.78 -8.59 0.18
CA ALA A 65 12.45 -9.30 1.42
C ALA A 65 11.97 -8.34 2.52
N THR A 66 12.55 -7.14 2.62
CA THR A 66 12.14 -6.13 3.60
C THR A 66 10.74 -5.61 3.27
N GLU A 67 10.46 -5.31 1.99
CA GLU A 67 9.12 -4.87 1.55
C GLU A 67 8.07 -5.94 1.81
N LEU A 68 8.35 -7.21 1.47
CA LEU A 68 7.46 -8.33 1.75
C LEU A 68 7.21 -8.53 3.24
N LEU A 69 8.24 -8.39 4.07
CA LEU A 69 8.08 -8.49 5.53
C LEU A 69 7.13 -7.41 6.05
N MET A 70 7.18 -6.19 5.50
CA MET A 70 6.27 -5.11 5.87
C MET A 70 4.82 -5.39 5.44
N VAL A 71 4.62 -5.93 4.24
CA VAL A 71 3.29 -6.38 3.78
C VAL A 71 2.75 -7.49 4.67
N HIS A 72 3.58 -8.50 4.96
CA HIS A 72 3.22 -9.60 5.85
C HIS A 72 2.78 -9.10 7.22
N ARG A 73 3.61 -8.27 7.87
CA ARG A 73 3.30 -7.72 9.20
C ARG A 73 2.04 -6.87 9.21
N CYS A 74 1.80 -6.08 8.16
CA CYS A 74 0.59 -5.28 8.04
C CYS A 74 -0.66 -6.17 7.93
N LEU A 75 -0.60 -7.22 7.10
CA LEU A 75 -1.70 -8.17 6.92
C LEU A 75 -1.99 -8.96 8.21
N GLU A 76 -0.95 -9.45 8.89
CA GLU A 76 -1.13 -10.17 10.16
C GLU A 76 -1.71 -9.26 11.24
N ALA A 77 -1.22 -8.02 11.36
CA ALA A 77 -1.80 -7.04 12.29
C ALA A 77 -3.28 -6.74 11.98
N LEU A 78 -3.66 -6.68 10.70
CA LEU A 78 -5.05 -6.53 10.29
C LEU A 78 -5.90 -7.74 10.71
N ARG A 79 -5.39 -8.95 10.50
CA ARG A 79 -6.08 -10.20 10.91
C ARG A 79 -6.21 -10.33 12.42
N GLU A 80 -5.18 -9.95 13.17
CA GLU A 80 -5.21 -9.92 14.63
C GLU A 80 -6.24 -8.90 15.16
N ALA A 81 -6.26 -7.70 14.57
CA ALA A 81 -7.20 -6.64 14.96
C ALA A 81 -8.65 -6.95 14.55
N ALA A 82 -8.85 -7.71 13.48
CA ALA A 82 -10.17 -8.12 12.99
C ALA A 82 -10.21 -9.61 12.60
N PRO A 83 -10.25 -10.54 13.58
CA PRO A 83 -10.21 -11.99 13.30
C PRO A 83 -11.41 -12.51 12.49
N GLY A 84 -12.49 -11.72 12.42
CA GLY A 84 -13.68 -12.02 11.63
C GLY A 84 -13.64 -11.48 10.20
N ALA A 85 -12.58 -10.79 9.79
CA ALA A 85 -12.38 -10.34 8.41
C ALA A 85 -12.09 -11.56 7.52
N ARG A 86 -12.88 -11.72 6.46
CA ARG A 86 -12.83 -12.87 5.53
C ARG A 86 -12.90 -12.45 4.07
N GLN A 87 -13.38 -11.24 3.78
CA GLN A 87 -13.52 -10.70 2.44
C GLN A 87 -12.48 -9.59 2.21
N LEU A 88 -11.21 -9.94 2.43
CA LEU A 88 -10.12 -8.99 2.32
C LEU A 88 -9.90 -8.61 0.85
N GLN A 89 -9.89 -7.31 0.60
CA GLN A 89 -9.55 -6.71 -0.68
C GLN A 89 -8.40 -5.71 -0.51
N ALA A 90 -7.60 -5.54 -1.55
CA ALA A 90 -6.49 -4.62 -1.59
C ALA A 90 -6.49 -3.76 -2.84
N ARG A 91 -6.10 -2.50 -2.71
CA ARG A 91 -5.77 -1.63 -3.83
C ARG A 91 -4.35 -1.09 -3.67
N ILE A 92 -3.52 -1.33 -4.69
CA ILE A 92 -2.15 -0.84 -4.74
C ILE A 92 -2.15 0.50 -5.48
N VAL A 93 -1.65 1.54 -4.81
CA VAL A 93 -1.51 2.89 -5.37
C VAL A 93 -0.04 3.24 -5.40
N ALA A 94 0.49 3.65 -6.54
CA ALA A 94 1.89 4.02 -6.65
C ALA A 94 2.09 5.42 -7.24
N HIS A 95 3.08 6.11 -6.72
CA HIS A 95 3.69 7.26 -7.36
C HIS A 95 5.11 6.91 -7.80
N LEU A 96 5.40 7.17 -9.07
CA LEU A 96 6.70 6.97 -9.69
C LEU A 96 7.41 8.32 -9.86
N ALA A 97 8.63 8.44 -9.33
CA ALA A 97 9.48 9.59 -9.62
C ALA A 97 9.83 9.64 -11.11
N ASP A 98 10.01 10.86 -11.63
CA ASP A 98 10.53 11.10 -12.97
C ASP A 98 12.05 10.84 -13.00
N ALA A 99 12.41 9.57 -12.98
CA ALA A 99 13.78 9.10 -12.99
C ALA A 99 13.94 7.88 -13.90
N PRO A 100 15.08 7.73 -14.59
CA PRO A 100 15.41 6.51 -15.32
C PRO A 100 15.28 5.28 -14.41
N HIS A 101 14.69 4.21 -14.93
CA HIS A 101 14.47 2.93 -14.22
C HIS A 101 13.43 2.93 -13.08
N ALA A 102 12.86 4.07 -12.69
CA ALA A 102 11.84 4.12 -11.64
C ALA A 102 10.63 3.23 -11.95
N ARG A 103 10.19 3.21 -13.22
CA ARG A 103 9.11 2.33 -13.69
C ARG A 103 9.43 0.85 -13.45
N GLY A 104 10.60 0.36 -13.90
CA GLY A 104 10.96 -1.06 -13.80
C GLY A 104 11.11 -1.53 -12.36
N VAL A 105 11.76 -0.75 -11.49
CA VAL A 105 11.86 -1.04 -10.05
C VAL A 105 10.48 -1.19 -9.42
N SER A 106 9.59 -0.27 -9.74
CA SER A 106 8.27 -0.24 -9.13
C SER A 106 7.37 -1.35 -9.65
N GLU A 107 7.43 -1.67 -10.95
CA GLU A 107 6.71 -2.82 -11.53
C GLU A 107 7.11 -4.13 -10.84
N THR A 108 8.40 -4.31 -10.52
CA THR A 108 8.88 -5.49 -9.77
C THR A 108 8.29 -5.55 -8.37
N VAL A 109 8.34 -4.44 -7.61
CA VAL A 109 7.81 -4.38 -6.24
C VAL A 109 6.30 -4.56 -6.24
N ILE A 110 5.57 -3.89 -7.16
CA ILE A 110 4.12 -4.01 -7.29
C ILE A 110 3.72 -5.46 -7.58
N LYS A 111 4.37 -6.12 -8.56
CA LYS A 111 4.11 -7.54 -8.86
C LYS A 111 4.37 -8.44 -7.66
N LEU A 112 5.45 -8.19 -6.93
CA LEU A 112 5.79 -8.95 -5.73
C LEU A 112 4.73 -8.82 -4.64
N VAL A 113 4.32 -7.59 -4.34
CA VAL A 113 3.25 -7.30 -3.38
C VAL A 113 1.93 -7.91 -3.83
N HIS A 114 1.58 -7.76 -5.11
CA HIS A 114 0.38 -8.34 -5.70
C HIS A 114 0.33 -9.85 -5.50
N HIS A 115 1.37 -10.57 -5.94
CA HIS A 115 1.42 -12.04 -5.80
C HIS A 115 1.34 -12.47 -4.34
N TYR A 116 2.06 -11.80 -3.44
CA TYR A 116 1.99 -12.10 -2.01
C TYR A 116 0.55 -11.95 -1.45
N LEU A 117 -0.15 -10.87 -1.82
CA LEU A 117 -1.53 -10.63 -1.38
C LEU A 117 -2.50 -11.70 -1.89
N VAL A 118 -2.37 -12.07 -3.17
CA VAL A 118 -3.18 -13.14 -3.78
C VAL A 118 -2.92 -14.48 -3.10
N ASP A 119 -1.66 -14.84 -2.89
CA ASP A 119 -1.26 -16.08 -2.19
C ASP A 119 -1.79 -16.10 -0.74
N ALA A 120 -1.90 -14.93 -0.10
CA ALA A 120 -2.47 -14.79 1.23
C ALA A 120 -4.01 -14.76 1.24
N GLY A 121 -4.69 -14.90 0.10
CA GLY A 121 -6.14 -14.93 -0.02
C GLY A 121 -6.80 -13.55 0.01
N VAL A 122 -6.07 -12.49 -0.34
CA VAL A 122 -6.59 -11.12 -0.49
C VAL A 122 -6.91 -10.88 -1.96
N GLU A 123 -8.12 -10.40 -2.27
CA GLU A 123 -8.49 -10.00 -3.62
C GLU A 123 -7.81 -8.67 -3.99
N VAL A 124 -7.00 -8.65 -5.05
CA VAL A 124 -6.30 -7.44 -5.49
C VAL A 124 -7.10 -6.73 -6.59
N LEU A 125 -7.58 -5.53 -6.29
CA LEU A 125 -8.28 -4.65 -7.22
C LEU A 125 -7.30 -3.97 -8.20
N PRO A 126 -7.79 -3.42 -9.33
CA PRO A 126 -6.93 -2.75 -10.30
C PRO A 126 -6.02 -1.68 -9.69
N GLU A 127 -4.73 -1.79 -10.01
CA GLU A 127 -3.66 -0.95 -9.51
C GLU A 127 -3.79 0.49 -10.05
N ASP A 128 -3.45 1.48 -9.23
CA ASP A 128 -3.45 2.90 -9.59
C ASP A 128 -2.02 3.44 -9.56
N VAL A 129 -1.34 3.39 -10.71
CA VAL A 129 0.07 3.78 -10.85
C VAL A 129 0.17 5.05 -11.71
N ALA A 130 0.82 6.08 -11.18
CA ALA A 130 1.04 7.32 -11.92
C ALA A 130 2.47 7.86 -11.76
N GLN A 131 2.98 8.47 -12.82
CA GLN A 131 4.20 9.29 -12.84
C GLN A 131 3.83 10.77 -12.73
N GLY A 132 4.78 11.59 -12.28
CA GLY A 132 4.66 13.05 -12.31
C GLY A 132 4.67 13.67 -10.92
N PRO A 133 3.68 14.51 -10.56
CA PRO A 133 3.64 15.15 -9.24
C PRO A 133 3.31 14.16 -8.13
N VAL A 134 3.81 14.47 -6.94
CA VAL A 134 3.58 13.74 -5.69
C VAL A 134 2.09 13.56 -5.45
N ARG A 135 1.69 12.36 -5.01
CA ARG A 135 0.25 12.03 -4.85
C ARG A 135 -0.16 12.08 -3.40
N ALA A 136 -1.18 12.86 -3.08
CA ALA A 136 -1.90 12.73 -1.82
C ALA A 136 -2.91 11.58 -1.94
N LEU A 137 -2.79 10.60 -1.04
CA LEU A 137 -3.68 9.45 -0.93
C LEU A 137 -4.59 9.63 0.29
N ARG A 138 -5.89 9.38 0.10
CA ARG A 138 -6.89 9.29 1.16
C ARG A 138 -7.60 7.94 1.02
N PHE A 139 -7.60 7.16 2.10
CA PHE A 139 -8.19 5.83 2.14
C PHE A 139 -9.14 5.72 3.33
N ARG A 140 -10.40 5.34 3.07
CA ARG A 140 -11.37 5.00 4.11
C ARG A 140 -11.65 3.49 4.09
N PRO A 141 -11.08 2.72 5.03
CA PRO A 141 -11.24 1.28 5.07
C PRO A 141 -12.69 0.81 5.14
N SER A 142 -13.54 1.50 5.91
CA SER A 142 -14.94 1.11 6.13
C SER A 142 -15.81 1.08 4.86
N MET A 143 -15.32 1.57 3.73
CA MET A 143 -16.05 1.59 2.46
C MET A 143 -15.18 1.13 1.27
N GLY A 144 -13.95 0.67 1.51
CA GLY A 144 -12.99 0.42 0.42
C GLY A 144 -12.64 1.66 -0.42
N TRP A 145 -12.94 2.86 0.07
CA TRP A 145 -12.85 4.08 -0.73
C TRP A 145 -11.41 4.59 -0.77
N VAL A 146 -10.86 4.66 -1.98
CA VAL A 146 -9.52 5.19 -2.25
C VAL A 146 -9.63 6.40 -3.16
N HIS A 147 -9.03 7.51 -2.76
CA HIS A 147 -8.94 8.72 -3.55
C HIS A 147 -7.53 9.25 -3.60
N THR A 148 -7.10 9.60 -4.80
CA THR A 148 -5.76 10.10 -5.08
C THR A 148 -5.87 11.47 -5.75
N ARG A 149 -5.02 12.41 -5.31
CA ARG A 149 -4.89 13.74 -5.89
C ARG A 149 -3.44 14.00 -6.24
N ALA A 150 -3.23 14.51 -7.45
CA ALA A 150 -1.96 15.00 -7.98
C ALA A 150 -1.69 16.46 -7.55
#